data_AF-A0A832SNG8-F1
#
_entry.id   AF-A0A832SNG8-F1
#
_cell.length_a   1.000
_cell.length_b   1.000
_cell.length_c   1.000
_cell.angle_alpha   90.00
_cell.angle_beta   90.00
_cell.angle_gamma   90.00
#
_symmetry.space_group_name_H-M   'P 1'
#
loop_
_entity.id
_entity.type
_entity.pdbx_description
1 polymer ?
#
loop_
_entity_poly.entity_id
_entity_poly.type
_entity_poly.pdbx_seq_one_letter_code
_entity_poly.pdbx_strand_id
1 'polypeptide(L)'
;MKCDRCENSAVFSRKYSGESFCSDCFSNAILRKTAKTISKYNMIQNDELVCVAVSGGKDSLALLHVLSKMAKNHNFRIHAVTVDEGIPQYRDEALDIVRNF
;
A
#
# COMPACT_ATOMS: atom_id res chain seq x y z
N MET A 1 23.13 -12.10 3.82
CA MET A 1 22.93 -11.59 2.44
C MET A 1 22.69 -10.09 2.54
N LYS A 2 23.35 -9.28 1.70
CA LYS A 2 23.20 -7.80 1.71
C LYS A 2 22.09 -7.38 0.73
N CYS A 3 21.52 -6.20 0.95
CA CYS A 3 20.61 -5.59 0.00
C CYS A 3 21.36 -5.18 -1.28
N ASP A 4 20.71 -5.26 -2.45
CA ASP A 4 21.33 -4.83 -3.71
C ASP A 4 21.18 -3.33 -3.98
N ARG A 5 20.45 -2.62 -3.12
CA ARG A 5 20.19 -1.17 -3.25
C ARG A 5 20.91 -0.33 -2.19
N CYS A 6 21.37 -0.96 -1.11
CA CYS A 6 22.12 -0.32 -0.03
C CYS A 6 22.94 -1.39 0.72
N GLU A 7 23.66 -1.02 1.78
CA GLU A 7 24.54 -1.97 2.49
C GLU A 7 23.85 -2.76 3.63
N ASN A 8 22.56 -2.50 3.89
CA ASN A 8 21.82 -3.14 4.97
C ASN A 8 21.55 -4.64 4.71
N SER A 9 21.25 -5.37 5.78
CA SER A 9 20.87 -6.78 5.71
C SER A 9 19.59 -6.99 4.90
N ALA A 10 19.62 -7.91 3.94
CA ALA A 10 18.46 -8.25 3.13
C ALA A 10 17.47 -9.12 3.93
N VAL A 11 16.17 -8.85 3.77
CA VAL A 11 15.06 -9.59 4.41
C VAL A 11 14.09 -10.18 3.39
N PHE A 12 14.16 -9.73 2.13
CA PHE A 12 13.31 -10.20 1.04
C PHE A 12 14.13 -10.44 -0.22
N SER A 13 13.94 -11.57 -0.88
CA SER A 13 14.57 -11.88 -2.16
C SER A 13 13.52 -12.08 -3.25
N ARG A 14 13.69 -11.35 -4.34
CA ARG A 14 12.75 -11.28 -5.45
C ARG A 14 13.19 -12.21 -6.57
N LYS A 15 12.62 -13.42 -6.56
CA LYS A 15 13.02 -14.53 -7.45
C LYS A 15 13.11 -14.16 -8.94
N TYR A 16 12.13 -13.42 -9.47
CA TYR A 16 12.08 -13.14 -10.92
C TYR A 16 13.17 -12.18 -11.41
N SER A 17 13.79 -11.40 -10.54
CA SER A 17 14.85 -10.44 -10.88
C SER A 17 16.19 -10.78 -10.23
N GLY A 18 16.25 -11.77 -9.34
CA GLY A 18 17.42 -12.07 -8.51
C GLY A 18 17.71 -11.06 -7.39
N GLU A 19 17.09 -9.88 -7.43
CA GLU A 19 17.34 -8.81 -6.44
C GLU A 19 16.94 -9.16 -5.00
N SER A 20 17.77 -8.75 -4.04
CA SER A 20 17.54 -8.85 -2.60
C SER A 20 17.44 -7.47 -1.95
N PHE A 21 16.47 -7.31 -1.05
CA PHE A 21 16.11 -6.02 -0.44
C PHE A 21 16.15 -6.09 1.08
N CYS A 22 16.68 -5.05 1.73
CA CYS A 22 16.37 -4.76 3.12
C CYS A 22 14.93 -4.24 3.25
N SER A 23 14.40 -4.15 4.48
CA SER A 23 13.01 -3.76 4.73
C SER A 23 12.63 -2.41 4.09
N ASP A 24 13.48 -1.40 4.25
CA ASP A 24 13.24 -0.05 3.72
C ASP A 24 13.30 0.00 2.20
N CYS A 25 14.33 -0.64 1.63
CA CYS A 25 14.48 -0.68 0.17
C CYS A 25 13.34 -1.47 -0.50
N PHE A 26 12.84 -2.52 0.16
CA PHE A 26 11.67 -3.26 -0.30
C PHE A 26 10.43 -2.37 -0.26
N SER A 27 10.17 -1.71 0.87
CA SER A 27 9.02 -0.80 1.02
C SER A 27 9.03 0.32 -0.02
N ASN A 28 10.19 0.93 -0.26
CA ASN A 28 10.36 1.94 -1.31
C ASN A 28 10.19 1.36 -2.73
N ALA A 29 10.61 0.12 -2.97
CA ALA A 29 10.38 -0.54 -4.23
C ALA A 29 8.88 -0.77 -4.51
N ILE A 30 8.08 -1.07 -3.48
CA ILE A 30 6.62 -1.16 -3.59
C ILE A 30 6.01 0.20 -3.94
N LEU A 31 6.36 1.28 -3.22
CA LEU A 31 5.88 2.64 -3.53
C LEU A 31 6.15 3.03 -4.99
N ARG A 32 7.39 2.82 -5.46
CA ARG A 32 7.77 3.11 -6.85
C ARG A 32 7.01 2.26 -7.87
N LYS A 33 6.78 0.97 -7.57
CA LYS A 33 6.03 0.07 -8.47
C LYS A 33 4.56 0.49 -8.57
N THR A 34 3.96 0.92 -7.46
CA THR A 34 2.58 1.44 -7.45
C THR A 34 2.48 2.74 -8.23
N ALA A 35 3.38 3.72 -8.00
CA ALA A 35 3.42 4.96 -8.75
C ALA A 35 3.59 4.74 -10.27
N LYS A 36 4.48 3.82 -10.66
CA LYS A 36 4.67 3.45 -12.07
C LYS A 36 3.40 2.86 -12.68
N THR A 37 2.66 2.04 -11.92
CA THR A 37 1.40 1.44 -12.39
C THR A 37 0.31 2.50 -12.57
N ILE A 38 0.13 3.38 -11.57
CA ILE A 38 -0.83 4.49 -11.63
C ILE A 38 -0.56 5.38 -12.84
N SER A 39 0.70 5.78 -13.04
CA SER A 39 1.08 6.62 -14.19
C SER A 39 0.90 5.90 -15.53
N LYS A 40 1.29 4.61 -15.62
CA LYS A 40 1.15 3.83 -16.86
C LYS A 40 -0.29 3.77 -17.36
N TYR A 41 -1.26 3.65 -16.44
CA TYR A 41 -2.67 3.49 -16.76
C TYR A 41 -3.51 4.74 -16.49
N ASN A 42 -2.88 5.88 -16.19
CA ASN A 42 -3.55 7.15 -15.86
C ASN A 42 -4.66 6.99 -14.80
N MET A 43 -4.40 6.20 -13.75
CA MET A 43 -5.43 5.77 -12.80
C MET A 43 -5.90 6.86 -11.82
N ILE A 44 -5.06 7.87 -11.57
CA ILE A 44 -5.33 8.98 -10.64
C ILE A 44 -4.86 10.27 -11.29
N GLN A 45 -5.72 11.29 -11.27
CA GLN A 45 -5.47 12.62 -11.80
C GLN A 45 -5.11 13.62 -10.68
N ASN A 46 -4.57 14.77 -11.07
CA ASN A 46 -4.29 15.85 -10.13
C ASN A 46 -5.61 16.42 -9.55
N ASP A 47 -5.57 16.76 -8.26
CA ASP A 47 -6.67 17.25 -7.41
C ASP A 47 -7.86 16.28 -7.24
N GLU A 48 -7.70 15.03 -7.69
CA GLU A 48 -8.73 14.01 -7.58
C GLU A 48 -8.92 13.54 -6.13
N LEU A 49 -10.17 13.23 -5.77
CA LEU A 49 -10.50 12.53 -4.54
C LEU A 49 -10.61 11.02 -4.82
N VAL A 50 -9.68 10.25 -4.27
CA VAL A 50 -9.63 8.79 -4.43
C VAL A 50 -10.30 8.10 -3.25
N CYS A 51 -11.42 7.44 -3.52
CA CYS A 51 -12.06 6.57 -2.54
C CYS A 51 -11.39 5.19 -2.55
N VAL A 52 -10.82 4.79 -1.41
CA VAL A 52 -10.17 3.48 -1.23
C VAL A 52 -11.12 2.58 -0.47
N ALA A 53 -11.56 1.49 -1.09
CA ALA A 53 -12.35 0.47 -0.40
C ALA A 53 -11.44 -0.40 0.49
N VAL A 54 -11.71 -0.42 1.79
CA VAL A 54 -10.90 -1.06 2.82
C VAL A 54 -11.72 -2.12 3.54
N SER A 55 -11.33 -3.38 3.38
CA SER A 55 -11.99 -4.52 4.03
C SER A 55 -11.45 -4.81 5.43
N GLY A 56 -10.29 -4.26 5.79
CA GLY A 56 -9.51 -4.67 6.97
C GLY A 56 -8.53 -5.81 6.68
N GLY A 57 -8.53 -6.34 5.45
CA GLY A 57 -7.54 -7.30 4.98
C GLY A 57 -6.20 -6.65 4.62
N LYS A 58 -5.12 -7.45 4.68
CA LYS A 58 -3.75 -7.00 4.38
C LYS A 58 -3.61 -6.26 3.04
N ASP A 59 -4.33 -6.69 2.01
CA ASP A 59 -4.18 -6.16 0.65
C ASP A 59 -4.75 -4.74 0.54
N SER A 60 -5.96 -4.52 1.07
CA SER A 60 -6.62 -3.21 1.05
C SER A 60 -5.99 -2.23 2.04
N LEU A 61 -5.54 -2.70 3.20
CA LEU A 61 -4.76 -1.89 4.16
C LEU A 61 -3.39 -1.50 3.61
N ALA A 62 -2.67 -2.43 2.97
CA ALA A 62 -1.40 -2.11 2.32
C ALA A 62 -1.58 -1.08 1.20
N LEU A 63 -2.66 -1.20 0.41
CA LEU A 63 -3.00 -0.21 -0.62
C LEU A 63 -3.27 1.16 0.00
N LEU A 64 -4.11 1.23 1.05
CA LEU A 64 -4.41 2.47 1.77
C LEU A 64 -3.13 3.13 2.30
N HIS A 65 -2.25 2.37 2.92
CA HIS A 65 -0.96 2.88 3.44
C HIS A 65 -0.07 3.44 2.35
N VAL A 66 0.06 2.71 1.24
CA VAL A 66 0.87 3.14 0.08
C VAL A 66 0.31 4.43 -0.52
N LEU A 67 -1.00 4.48 -0.77
CA LEU A 67 -1.63 5.67 -1.34
C LEU A 67 -1.55 6.85 -0.37
N SER A 68 -1.78 6.64 0.93
CA SER A 68 -1.65 7.69 1.97
C SER A 68 -0.25 8.31 1.99
N LYS A 69 0.81 7.49 1.87
CA LYS A 69 2.18 8.00 1.72
C LYS A 69 2.37 8.79 0.43
N MET A 70 1.77 8.36 -0.67
CA MET A 70 1.87 9.06 -1.96
C MET A 70 1.12 10.40 -1.92
N ALA A 71 -0.10 10.47 -1.38
CA ALA A 71 -0.89 11.69 -1.28
C ALA A 71 -0.19 12.83 -0.52
N LYS A 72 0.80 12.53 0.33
CA LYS A 72 1.62 13.57 1.00
C LYS A 72 2.53 14.33 0.04
N ASN A 73 2.95 13.70 -1.05
CA ASN A 73 3.91 14.26 -2.02
C ASN A 73 3.31 14.46 -3.41
N HIS A 74 2.05 14.08 -3.60
CA HIS A 74 1.32 14.16 -4.87
C HIS A 74 -0.01 14.88 -4.65
N ASN A 75 -0.47 15.63 -5.65
CA ASN A 75 -1.67 16.44 -5.53
C ASN A 75 -2.93 15.59 -5.74
N PHE A 76 -3.29 14.72 -4.81
CA PHE A 76 -4.58 14.04 -4.76
C PHE A 76 -4.98 13.76 -3.31
N ARG A 77 -6.27 13.58 -3.06
CA ARG A 77 -6.84 13.34 -1.72
C ARG A 77 -7.33 11.91 -1.60
N ILE A 78 -7.40 11.39 -0.38
CA ILE A 78 -7.86 10.02 -0.11
C ILE A 78 -9.03 10.05 0.86
N HIS A 79 -10.00 9.18 0.62
CA HIS A 79 -11.05 8.83 1.56
C HIS A 79 -11.13 7.31 1.69
N ALA A 80 -10.95 6.78 2.90
CA ALA A 80 -11.11 5.35 3.15
C ALA A 80 -12.58 5.03 3.38
N VAL A 81 -13.09 3.99 2.70
CA VAL A 81 -14.46 3.51 2.81
C VAL A 81 -14.45 2.05 3.18
N THR A 82 -15.19 1.67 4.20
CA THR A 82 -15.38 0.28 4.62
C THR A 82 -16.86 -0.03 4.65
N VAL A 83 -17.24 -1.24 4.25
CA VAL A 83 -18.62 -1.73 4.29
C VAL A 83 -18.75 -2.73 5.41
N ASP A 84 -19.74 -2.55 6.27
CA ASP A 84 -20.16 -3.56 7.23
C ASP A 84 -21.22 -4.44 6.57
N GLU A 85 -20.87 -5.70 6.28
CA GLU A 85 -21.76 -6.68 5.66
C GLU A 85 -22.79 -7.25 6.65
N GLY A 86 -22.70 -6.90 7.94
CA GLY A 86 -23.62 -7.34 8.98
C GLY A 86 -23.42 -8.80 9.40
N ILE A 87 -22.22 -9.36 9.20
CA ILE A 87 -21.87 -10.72 9.63
C ILE A 87 -21.30 -10.65 11.07
N PRO A 88 -22.07 -11.06 12.09
CA PRO A 88 -21.66 -10.90 13.48
C PRO A 88 -20.37 -11.67 13.81
N GLN A 89 -19.55 -11.14 14.72
CA GLN A 89 -18.27 -11.71 15.21
C GLN A 89 -17.16 -11.91 14.17
N TYR A 90 -17.47 -11.93 12.88
CA TYR A 90 -16.48 -11.95 11.82
C TYR A 90 -16.04 -10.53 11.45
N ARG A 91 -17.02 -9.62 11.32
CA ARG A 91 -16.75 -8.29 10.78
C ARG A 91 -16.17 -7.31 11.81
N ASP A 92 -16.47 -7.52 13.09
CA ASP A 92 -16.12 -6.64 14.20
C ASP A 92 -14.61 -6.36 14.25
N GLU A 93 -13.78 -7.41 14.22
CA GLU A 93 -12.31 -7.28 14.24
C GLU A 93 -11.80 -6.46 13.05
N ALA A 94 -12.30 -6.76 11.85
CA ALA A 94 -11.86 -6.09 10.65
C ALA A 94 -12.29 -4.61 10.61
N LEU A 95 -13.46 -4.26 11.17
CA LEU A 95 -13.88 -2.87 11.33
C LEU A 95 -13.00 -2.12 12.34
N ASP A 96 -12.64 -2.77 13.44
CA ASP A 96 -11.76 -2.17 14.45
C ASP A 96 -10.34 -1.96 13.92
N ILE A 97 -9.82 -2.88 13.11
CA ILE A 97 -8.56 -2.66 12.39
C ILE A 97 -8.66 -1.41 11.51
N VAL A 98 -9.70 -1.29 10.68
CA VAL A 98 -9.84 -0.14 9.77
C VAL A 98 -9.99 1.18 10.52
N ARG A 99 -10.72 1.20 11.65
CA ARG A 99 -10.91 2.41 12.47
C ARG A 99 -9.62 2.91 13.09
N ASN A 100 -8.70 2.01 13.44
CA ASN A 100 -7.46 2.33 14.15
C ASN A 100 -6.21 2.35 13.26
N PHE A 101 -6.36 2.17 11.94
CA PHE A 101 -5.26 2.11 10.97
C PHE A 101 -4.73 3.50 10.60
#